data_AF-A0A497RWN0-F1
#
_entry.id   AF-A0A497RWN0-F1
#
_cell.length_a   1.000
_cell.length_b   1.000
_cell.length_c   1.000
_cell.angle_alpha   90.00
_cell.angle_beta   90.00
_cell.angle_gamma   90.00
#
_symmetry.space_group_name_H-M   'P 1'
#
loop_
_entity.id
_entity.type
_entity.pdbx_description
1 polymer ?
#
loop_
_entity_poly.entity_id
_entity_poly.type
_entity_poly.pdbx_seq_one_letter_code
_entity_poly.pdbx_strand_id
1 'polypeptide(L)'
;MEGIEVKLLGSENINGIDCYIIEMKPNKEEILQLFGQQMGDTSGISSAEIGEMIRSTELKEWIAKDTFLVRRSMADMQMETKGKTLNIEMTIDIYDYNKDMNIELPEEAKNAQDIEDVMKSEI
;
A
#
# COMPACT_ATOMS: atom_id res chain seq x y z
N MET A 1 -1.70 -3.40 24.81
CA MET A 1 -1.44 -3.08 23.40
C MET A 1 0.01 -2.66 23.32
N GLU A 2 0.89 -3.58 22.94
CA GLU A 2 2.21 -3.17 22.43
C GLU A 2 1.93 -2.52 21.08
N GLY A 3 2.30 -1.25 20.92
CA GLY A 3 2.10 -0.52 19.66
C GLY A 3 3.28 -0.73 18.70
N ILE A 4 3.07 -0.36 17.44
CA ILE A 4 4.10 -0.32 16.40
C ILE A 4 5.36 0.39 16.93
N GLU A 5 6.52 -0.27 16.81
CA GLU A 5 7.81 0.38 17.05
C GLU A 5 8.08 1.37 15.90
N VAL A 6 8.13 2.67 16.23
CA VAL A 6 8.41 3.75 15.29
C VAL A 6 9.80 4.34 15.58
N LYS A 7 10.65 4.43 14.55
CA LYS A 7 11.99 5.01 14.63
C LYS A 7 12.12 6.21 13.71
N LEU A 8 12.54 7.35 14.25
CA LEU A 8 12.96 8.48 13.43
C LEU A 8 14.38 8.22 12.92
N LEU A 9 14.53 8.00 11.61
CA LEU A 9 15.82 7.75 10.98
C LEU A 9 16.58 9.04 10.64
N GLY A 10 15.86 10.15 10.48
CA GLY A 10 16.47 11.45 10.21
C GLY A 10 15.59 12.34 9.34
N SER A 11 16.22 13.05 8.41
CA SER A 11 15.53 13.92 7.46
C SER A 11 16.16 13.87 6.09
N GLU A 12 15.33 14.03 5.06
CA GLU A 12 15.74 14.04 3.67
C GLU A 12 14.84 14.98 2.87
N ASN A 13 15.42 15.60 1.84
CA ASN A 13 14.66 16.42 0.90
C ASN A 13 14.16 15.56 -0.27
N ILE A 14 12.84 15.44 -0.41
CA ILE A 14 12.19 14.79 -1.55
C ILE A 14 11.48 15.86 -2.37
N ASN A 15 11.87 15.99 -3.64
CA ASN A 15 11.26 16.93 -4.60
C ASN A 15 11.17 18.37 -4.08
N GLY A 16 12.20 18.84 -3.37
CA GLY A 16 12.23 20.18 -2.77
C GLY A 16 11.57 20.28 -1.40
N ILE A 17 10.96 19.22 -0.88
CA ILE A 17 10.23 19.21 0.40
C ILE A 17 11.09 18.53 1.46
N ASP A 18 11.41 19.24 2.54
CA ASP A 18 12.11 18.68 3.70
C ASP A 18 11.18 17.75 4.48
N CYS A 19 11.58 16.49 4.63
CA CYS A 19 10.78 15.43 5.23
C CYS A 19 11.50 14.79 6.42
N TYR A 20 10.75 14.37 7.43
CA TYR A 20 11.20 13.36 8.39
C TYR A 20 11.16 11.99 7.73
N ILE A 21 12.16 11.16 8.01
CA ILE A 21 12.13 9.73 7.65
C ILE A 21 11.77 8.94 8.89
N ILE A 22 10.66 8.23 8.85
CA ILE A 22 10.27 7.29 9.89
C ILE A 22 10.33 5.86 9.36
N GLU A 23 10.80 4.94 10.20
CA GLU A 23 10.76 3.50 9.97
C GLU A 23 9.79 2.88 10.96
N MET A 24 9.00 1.92 10.47
CA MET A 24 8.02 1.16 11.24
C MET A 24 8.16 -0.31 10.92
N LYS A 25 8.07 -1.14 11.96
CA LYS A 25 8.08 -2.60 11.85
C LYS A 25 6.79 -3.15 12.46
N PRO A 26 5.69 -3.15 11.69
CA PRO A 26 4.42 -3.62 12.21
C PRO A 26 4.49 -5.13 12.46
N ASN A 27 3.83 -5.57 13.52
CA ASN A 27 3.63 -6.99 13.78
C ASN A 27 2.51 -7.56 12.90
N LYS A 28 2.33 -8.88 12.92
CA LYS A 28 1.33 -9.56 12.08
C LYS A 28 -0.11 -9.07 12.33
N GLU A 29 -0.46 -8.76 13.58
CA GLU A 29 -1.81 -8.30 13.91
C GLU A 29 -2.07 -6.90 13.32
N GLU A 30 -1.08 -6.03 13.37
CA GLU A 30 -1.16 -4.67 12.82
C GLU A 30 -1.22 -4.69 11.28
N ILE A 31 -0.44 -5.58 10.65
CA ILE A 31 -0.50 -5.82 9.21
C ILE A 31 -1.89 -6.30 8.77
N LEU A 32 -2.47 -7.25 9.51
CA LEU A 32 -3.83 -7.74 9.24
C LEU A 32 -4.88 -6.62 9.33
N GLN A 33 -4.70 -5.66 10.24
CA GLN A 33 -5.58 -4.49 10.33
C GLN A 33 -5.38 -3.54 9.15
N LEU A 34 -4.13 -3.24 8.78
CA LEU A 34 -3.80 -2.33 7.68
C LEU A 34 -4.29 -2.88 6.32
N PHE A 35 -3.96 -4.13 6.01
CA PHE A 35 -4.29 -4.75 4.73
C PHE A 35 -5.69 -5.35 4.69
N GLY A 36 -6.23 -5.81 5.82
CA GLY A 36 -7.59 -6.35 5.88
C GLY A 36 -8.67 -5.33 5.53
N GLN A 37 -8.40 -4.04 5.75
CA GLN A 37 -9.30 -2.95 5.34
C GLN A 37 -9.18 -2.59 3.86
N GLN A 38 -7.99 -2.73 3.26
CA GLN A 38 -7.73 -2.38 1.87
C GLN A 38 -8.03 -3.50 0.88
N MET A 39 -7.86 -4.77 1.28
CA MET A 39 -7.93 -5.95 0.40
C MET A 39 -9.26 -6.72 0.51
N GLY A 40 -10.32 -6.08 1.01
CA GLY A 40 -11.63 -6.74 1.17
C GLY A 40 -12.10 -7.47 -0.09
N ASP A 41 -12.38 -8.77 0.03
CA ASP A 41 -13.02 -9.72 -0.90
C ASP A 41 -12.57 -9.81 -2.38
N THR A 42 -11.69 -8.93 -2.88
CA THR A 42 -11.39 -8.87 -4.33
C THR A 42 -10.49 -10.00 -4.84
N SER A 43 -9.82 -10.75 -3.96
CA SER A 43 -8.83 -11.76 -4.35
C SER A 43 -9.23 -13.21 -4.00
N GLY A 44 -10.33 -13.42 -3.28
CA GLY A 44 -10.73 -14.75 -2.77
C GLY A 44 -9.77 -15.34 -1.72
N ILE A 45 -8.83 -14.54 -1.19
CA ILE A 45 -7.91 -14.92 -0.12
C ILE A 45 -8.33 -14.16 1.14
N SER A 46 -8.55 -14.86 2.24
CA SER A 46 -8.92 -14.22 3.50
C SER A 46 -7.77 -13.38 4.07
N SER A 47 -8.11 -12.33 4.82
CA SER A 47 -7.11 -11.52 5.53
C SER A 47 -6.22 -12.40 6.43
N ALA A 48 -6.81 -13.39 7.11
CA ALA A 48 -6.09 -14.36 7.93
C ALA A 48 -5.02 -15.13 7.14
N GLU A 49 -5.35 -15.65 5.95
CA GLU A 49 -4.40 -16.34 5.07
C GLU A 49 -3.25 -15.41 4.64
N ILE A 50 -3.55 -14.13 4.37
CA ILE A 50 -2.52 -13.13 4.05
C ILE A 50 -1.55 -12.93 5.23
N GLY A 51 -2.07 -12.82 6.45
CA GLY A 51 -1.24 -12.68 7.66
C GLY A 51 -0.32 -13.88 7.93
N GLU A 52 -0.77 -15.09 7.60
CA GLU A 52 0.05 -16.30 7.73
C GLU A 52 1.18 -16.38 6.71
N MET A 53 0.94 -15.86 5.50
CA MET A 53 1.94 -15.80 4.44
C MET A 53 3.04 -14.77 4.75
N ILE A 54 2.72 -13.68 5.46
CA ILE A 54 3.70 -12.61 5.74
C ILE A 54 4.73 -13.08 6.78
N ARG A 55 6.00 -12.94 6.41
CA ARG A 55 7.18 -13.28 7.22
C ARG A 55 7.82 -12.06 7.83
N SER A 56 7.94 -10.99 7.05
CA SER A 56 8.45 -9.70 7.53
C SER A 56 7.83 -8.55 6.76
N THR A 57 7.76 -7.40 7.41
CA THR A 57 7.36 -6.13 6.80
C THR A 57 8.18 -5.02 7.42
N GLU A 58 8.80 -4.22 6.57
CA GLU A 58 9.47 -2.98 6.94
C GLU A 58 8.81 -1.86 6.16
N LEU A 59 8.31 -0.85 6.88
CA LEU A 59 7.70 0.33 6.28
C LEU A 59 8.61 1.53 6.54
N LYS A 60 8.81 2.37 5.53
CA LYS A 60 9.43 3.68 5.67
C LYS A 60 8.53 4.75 5.08
N GLU A 61 8.38 5.84 5.81
CA GLU A 61 7.61 6.98 5.35
C GLU A 61 8.43 8.25 5.41
N TRP A 62 8.24 9.09 4.39
CA TRP A 62 8.78 10.42 4.33
C TRP A 62 7.63 11.38 4.59
N ILE A 63 7.66 12.07 5.74
CA ILE A 63 6.60 12.96 6.19
C ILE A 63 7.10 14.40 6.10
N ALA A 64 6.43 15.23 5.30
CA ALA A 64 6.79 16.63 5.12
C ALA A 64 6.76 17.39 6.46
N LYS A 65 7.83 18.14 6.78
CA LYS A 65 7.95 18.82 8.08
C LYS A 65 7.01 20.01 8.25
N ASP A 66 6.58 20.60 7.14
CA ASP A 66 5.73 21.78 7.09
C ASP A 66 4.23 21.44 7.18
N THR A 67 3.79 20.39 6.49
CA THR A 67 2.38 19.99 6.41
C THR A 67 2.05 18.73 7.19
N PHE A 68 3.05 17.96 7.62
CA PHE A 68 2.89 16.62 8.22
C PHE A 68 2.17 15.61 7.31
N LEU A 69 2.12 15.87 6.01
CA LEU A 69 1.59 14.94 5.02
C LEU A 69 2.70 13.99 4.56
N VAL A 70 2.34 12.72 4.35
CA VAL A 70 3.22 11.74 3.71
C VAL A 70 3.60 12.23 2.31
N ARG A 71 4.82 11.98 1.87
CA ARG A 71 5.29 12.29 0.50
C ARG A 71 5.73 11.05 -0.24
N ARG A 72 6.25 10.08 0.52
CA ARG A 72 6.61 8.77 0.04
C ARG A 72 6.33 7.74 1.11
N SER A 73 5.83 6.59 0.70
CA SER A 73 5.78 5.37 1.50
C SER A 73 6.54 4.28 0.77
N MET A 74 7.41 3.58 1.46
CA MET A 74 8.13 2.41 0.97
C MET A 74 7.76 1.23 1.86
N ALA A 75 7.44 0.10 1.24
CA ALA A 75 7.19 -1.16 1.93
C ALA A 75 8.09 -2.23 1.34
N ASP A 76 8.88 -2.87 2.21
CA ASP A 76 9.56 -4.12 1.92
C ASP A 76 8.82 -5.23 2.67
N MET A 77 8.26 -6.18 1.91
CA MET A 77 7.49 -7.29 2.44
C MET A 77 8.06 -8.61 1.95
N GLN A 78 8.21 -9.55 2.87
CA GLN A 78 8.49 -10.94 2.54
C GLN A 78 7.25 -11.78 2.83
N MET A 79 6.81 -12.53 1.83
CA MET A 79 5.71 -13.48 1.92
C MET A 79 6.19 -14.88 1.58
N GLU A 80 5.56 -15.89 2.16
CA GLU A 80 5.80 -17.29 1.85
C GLU A 80 4.49 -17.96 1.47
N THR A 81 4.45 -18.58 0.30
CA THR A 81 3.28 -19.34 -0.18
C THR A 81 3.73 -20.63 -0.88
N LYS A 82 3.13 -21.76 -0.50
CA LYS A 82 3.42 -23.09 -1.08
C LYS A 82 4.92 -23.41 -1.16
N GLY A 83 5.68 -23.06 -0.12
CA GLY A 83 7.13 -23.28 -0.02
C GLY A 83 7.99 -22.37 -0.91
N LYS A 84 7.43 -21.29 -1.46
CA LYS A 84 8.15 -20.27 -2.21
C LYS A 84 8.14 -18.95 -1.45
N THR A 85 9.29 -18.30 -1.41
CA THR A 85 9.42 -16.94 -0.89
C THR A 85 9.18 -15.93 -2.00
N LEU A 86 8.30 -14.96 -1.74
CA LEU A 86 8.05 -13.79 -2.57
C LEU A 86 8.55 -12.57 -1.80
N ASN A 87 9.43 -11.77 -2.42
CA ASN A 87 9.83 -10.49 -1.89
C ASN A 87 9.12 -9.41 -2.71
N ILE A 88 8.42 -8.51 -2.02
CA ILE A 88 7.65 -7.42 -2.61
C ILE A 88 8.26 -6.13 -2.10
N GLU A 89 8.79 -5.33 -3.02
CA GLU A 89 9.21 -3.97 -2.75
C GLU A 89 8.22 -3.03 -3.43
N MET A 90 7.60 -2.15 -2.65
CA MET A 90 6.62 -1.18 -3.13
C MET A 90 7.07 0.21 -2.72
N THR A 91 7.07 1.15 -3.66
CA THR A 91 7.27 2.57 -3.39
C THR A 91 6.07 3.33 -3.94
N ILE A 92 5.45 4.14 -3.10
CA ILE A 92 4.32 5.00 -3.43
C ILE A 92 4.75 6.44 -3.19
N ASP A 93 4.70 7.25 -4.25
CA ASP A 93 4.88 8.70 -4.16
C ASP A 93 3.52 9.38 -4.11
N ILE A 94 3.34 10.28 -3.14
CA ILE A 94 2.08 10.99 -2.91
C ILE A 94 2.31 12.49 -3.03
N TYR A 95 1.61 13.10 -3.98
CA TYR A 95 1.76 14.50 -4.36
C TYR A 95 0.40 15.11 -4.75
N ASP A 96 0.39 16.42 -5.03
CA ASP A 96 -0.80 17.17 -5.43
C ASP A 96 -2.00 17.05 -4.47
N TYR A 97 -1.70 17.06 -3.16
CA TYR A 97 -2.71 17.11 -2.12
C TYR A 97 -3.71 18.26 -2.32
N ASN A 98 -5.00 17.92 -2.25
CA ASN A 98 -6.12 18.85 -2.39
C ASN A 98 -6.11 19.64 -3.72
N LYS A 99 -5.60 19.03 -4.79
CA LYS A 99 -5.75 19.57 -6.14
C LYS A 99 -6.99 18.97 -6.80
N ASP A 100 -7.69 19.80 -7.57
CA ASP A 100 -8.80 19.35 -8.39
C ASP A 100 -8.29 18.34 -9.41
N MET A 101 -9.01 17.23 -9.54
CA MET A 101 -8.71 16.19 -10.50
C MET A 101 -9.81 16.17 -11.56
N ASN A 102 -9.41 16.17 -12.83
CA ASN A 102 -10.31 15.98 -13.95
C ASN A 102 -10.29 14.51 -14.35
N ILE A 103 -11.43 13.83 -14.25
CA ILE A 103 -11.59 12.45 -14.71
C ILE A 103 -12.44 12.50 -15.97
N GLU A 104 -11.86 12.08 -17.10
CA GLU A 104 -12.55 11.99 -18.37
C GLU A 104 -12.59 10.52 -18.81
N LEU A 105 -13.73 10.11 -19.39
CA LEU A 105 -13.86 8.79 -19.99
C LEU A 105 -13.13 8.80 -21.35
N PRO A 106 -12.05 8.01 -21.54
CA PRO A 106 -11.41 7.89 -22.83
C PRO A 106 -12.41 7.41 -23.89
N GLU A 107 -12.28 7.87 -25.14
CA GLU A 107 -13.17 7.47 -26.23
C GLU A 107 -13.21 5.94 -26.41
N GLU A 108 -12.06 5.29 -26.23
CA GLU A 108 -11.92 3.83 -26.33
C GLU A 108 -12.70 3.08 -25.25
N ALA A 109 -12.91 3.71 -24.09
CA ALA A 109 -13.62 3.12 -22.95
C ALA A 109 -15.16 3.24 -23.07
N LYS A 110 -15.69 4.03 -24.04
CA LYS A 110 -17.14 4.19 -24.21
C LYS A 110 -17.89 2.91 -24.55
N ASN A 111 -17.18 1.96 -25.17
CA ASN A 111 -17.72 0.65 -25.55
C ASN A 111 -17.16 -0.48 -24.67
N ALA A 112 -16.57 -0.16 -23.52
CA ALA A 112 -16.08 -1.18 -22.60
C ALA A 112 -17.24 -2.09 -22.18
N GLN A 113 -17.02 -3.40 -22.23
CA GLN A 113 -18.01 -4.37 -21.76
C GLN A 113 -18.08 -4.32 -20.24
N ASP A 114 -19.29 -4.47 -19.71
CA ASP A 114 -19.48 -4.58 -18.27
C ASP A 114 -18.78 -5.85 -17.75
N ILE A 115 -18.15 -5.73 -16.57
CA ILE A 115 -17.41 -6.83 -15.97
C ILE A 115 -18.32 -8.04 -15.68
N GLU A 116 -19.59 -7.81 -15.37
CA GLU A 116 -20.57 -8.88 -15.19
C GLU A 116 -20.85 -9.65 -16.49
N ASP A 117 -20.86 -8.96 -17.62
CA ASP A 117 -21.14 -9.56 -18.93
C ASP A 117 -19.93 -10.37 -19.42
N VAL A 118 -18.71 -9.87 -19.17
CA VAL A 118 -17.47 -10.61 -19.44
C VAL A 118 -17.43 -11.89 -18.60
N MET A 119 -17.69 -11.81 -17.29
CA MET A 119 -17.65 -12.97 -16.39
C MET A 119 -18.72 -14.02 -16.71
N LYS A 120 -19.91 -13.62 -17.19
CA LYS A 120 -20.96 -14.57 -17.63
C LYS A 120 -20.61 -15.28 -18.94
N SER A 121 -19.75 -14.69 -19.78
CA SER A 121 -19.35 -15.28 -21.07
C SER A 121 -18.24 -16.32 -20.97
N GLU A 122 -17.55 -16.40 -19.83
CA GLU A 122 -16.48 -17.36 -19.54
C GLU A 122 -16.94 -18.60 -18.74
N ILE A 123 -18.24 -18.74 -18.49
CA ILE A 123 -18.90 -19.92 -17.85
C ILE A 123 -19.77 -20.63 -18.89
#